data_AF-A0A218U8I4-F1
#
_entry.id   AF-A0A218U8I4-F1
#
_cell.length_a   1.000
_cell.length_b   1.000
_cell.length_c   1.000
_cell.angle_alpha   90.00
_cell.angle_beta   90.00
_cell.angle_gamma   90.00
#
_symmetry.space_group_name_H-M   'P 1'
#
loop_
_entity.id
_entity.type
_entity.pdbx_description
1 polymer ?
#
loop_
_entity_poly.entity_id
_entity_poly.type
_entity_poly.pdbx_seq_one_letter_code
_entity_poly.pdbx_strand_id
1 'polypeptide(L)'
;MAAEGALKCVKFLVFFFSFVFCFTVLLSLIFLLELAAAVTGYVFKNKVHGLVEDGLWAAVRGYEGDAALSATVDGIQRELSCCGVNNYTDWASVGSFGANDSVPSSCCRQPGASCNLRPTPATVFAKGCLPSLEAWVGRNVVVLAAMALGVAFFEVRDPRDG
;
A
#
# COMPACT_ATOMS: atom_id res chain seq x y z
N MET A 1 -15.79 -34.44 -46.53
CA MET A 1 -15.17 -33.10 -46.65
C MET A 1 -16.04 -31.95 -46.11
N ALA A 2 -17.18 -31.57 -46.71
CA ALA A 2 -17.98 -30.42 -46.20
C ALA A 2 -18.57 -30.63 -44.79
N ALA A 3 -19.08 -31.84 -44.48
CA ALA A 3 -19.66 -32.17 -43.17
C ALA A 3 -18.61 -32.18 -42.03
N GLU A 4 -17.36 -32.54 -42.33
CA GLU A 4 -16.27 -32.57 -41.34
C GLU A 4 -15.78 -31.16 -40.99
N GLY A 5 -15.83 -30.22 -41.94
CA GLY A 5 -15.54 -28.81 -41.71
C GLY A 5 -16.59 -28.13 -40.81
N ALA A 6 -17.88 -28.43 -41.03
CA ALA A 6 -18.98 -27.89 -40.23
C ALA A 6 -18.94 -28.35 -38.77
N LEU A 7 -18.67 -29.64 -38.52
CA LEU A 7 -18.59 -30.19 -37.16
C LEU A 7 -17.40 -29.64 -36.37
N LYS A 8 -16.27 -29.36 -37.03
CA LYS A 8 -15.11 -28.69 -36.42
C LYS A 8 -15.41 -27.24 -36.04
N CYS A 9 -16.13 -26.49 -36.90
CA CYS A 9 -16.59 -25.14 -36.57
C CYS A 9 -17.56 -25.12 -35.39
N VAL A 10 -18.55 -26.02 -35.34
CA VAL A 10 -19.51 -26.08 -34.22
C VAL A 10 -18.81 -26.41 -32.90
N LYS A 11 -17.89 -27.38 -32.88
CA LYS A 11 -17.08 -27.67 -31.69
C LYS A 11 -16.20 -26.51 -31.25
N PHE A 12 -15.59 -25.78 -32.20
CA PHE A 12 -14.80 -24.60 -31.91
C PHE A 12 -15.65 -23.45 -31.34
N LEU A 13 -16.84 -23.20 -31.91
CA LEU A 13 -17.81 -22.22 -31.41
C LEU A 13 -18.29 -22.56 -30.00
N VAL A 14 -18.69 -23.81 -29.75
CA VAL A 14 -19.16 -24.25 -28.42
C VAL A 14 -18.04 -24.17 -27.39
N PHE A 15 -16.80 -24.55 -27.76
CA PHE A 15 -15.64 -24.42 -26.89
C PHE A 15 -15.35 -22.96 -26.54
N PHE A 16 -15.40 -22.07 -27.53
CA PHE A 16 -15.21 -20.63 -27.34
C PHE A 16 -16.28 -20.02 -26.44
N PHE A 17 -17.57 -20.29 -26.68
CA PHE A 17 -18.67 -19.79 -25.84
C PHE A 17 -18.62 -20.31 -24.40
N SER A 18 -18.28 -21.60 -24.20
CA SER A 18 -18.14 -22.17 -22.87
C SER A 18 -16.98 -21.53 -22.09
N PHE A 19 -15.85 -21.31 -22.76
CA PHE A 19 -14.69 -20.62 -22.16
C PHE A 19 -15.01 -19.18 -21.77
N VAL A 20 -15.67 -18.42 -22.66
CA VAL A 20 -16.10 -17.04 -22.37
C VAL A 20 -17.09 -16.99 -21.21
N PHE A 21 -18.08 -17.89 -21.18
CA PHE A 21 -19.05 -17.95 -20.09
C PHE A 21 -18.38 -18.22 -18.73
N CYS A 22 -17.51 -19.24 -18.66
CA CYS A 22 -16.76 -19.52 -17.44
C CYS A 22 -15.90 -18.33 -17.01
N PHE A 23 -15.23 -17.66 -17.95
CA PHE A 23 -14.41 -16.48 -17.67
C PHE A 23 -15.24 -15.31 -17.11
N THR A 24 -16.39 -15.00 -17.72
CA THR A 24 -17.29 -13.95 -17.23
C THR A 24 -17.84 -14.24 -15.83
N VAL A 25 -18.21 -15.49 -15.55
CA VAL A 25 -18.68 -15.90 -14.21
C VAL A 25 -17.55 -15.75 -13.19
N LEU A 26 -16.33 -16.20 -13.51
CA LEU A 26 -15.17 -16.06 -12.61
C LEU A 26 -14.85 -14.59 -12.31
N LEU A 27 -14.83 -13.73 -13.34
CA LEU A 27 -14.61 -12.30 -13.18
C LEU A 27 -15.68 -11.65 -12.30
N SER A 28 -16.97 -11.98 -12.51
CA SER A 28 -18.05 -11.44 -11.68
C SER A 28 -17.91 -11.81 -10.20
N LEU A 29 -17.43 -13.02 -9.90
CA LEU A 29 -17.16 -13.46 -8.52
C LEU A 29 -15.99 -12.69 -7.92
N ILE A 30 -14.93 -12.44 -8.69
CA ILE A 30 -13.79 -11.63 -8.26
C ILE A 30 -14.25 -10.20 -7.96
N PHE A 31 -15.05 -9.58 -8.83
CA PHE A 31 -15.59 -8.24 -8.62
C PHE A 31 -16.40 -8.12 -7.33
N LEU A 32 -17.25 -9.12 -7.02
CA LEU A 32 -18.01 -9.14 -5.77
C LEU A 32 -17.09 -9.25 -4.53
N LEU A 33 -16.01 -10.04 -4.62
CA LEU A 33 -15.02 -10.14 -3.55
C LEU A 33 -14.24 -8.82 -3.37
N GLU A 34 -13.86 -8.16 -4.46
CA GLU A 34 -13.20 -6.85 -4.41
C GLU A 34 -14.10 -5.78 -3.79
N LEU A 35 -15.38 -5.74 -4.17
CA LEU A 35 -16.37 -4.84 -3.57
C LEU A 35 -16.51 -5.09 -2.07
N ALA A 36 -16.63 -6.35 -1.65
CA ALA A 36 -16.71 -6.72 -0.25
C ALA A 36 -15.45 -6.31 0.53
N ALA A 37 -14.26 -6.51 -0.06
CA ALA A 37 -12.99 -6.09 0.53
C ALA A 37 -12.90 -4.56 0.67
N ALA A 38 -13.34 -3.81 -0.36
CA ALA A 38 -13.34 -2.35 -0.34
C ALA A 38 -14.27 -1.79 0.76
N VAL A 39 -15.50 -2.31 0.87
CA VAL A 39 -16.45 -1.92 1.91
C VAL A 39 -15.89 -2.23 3.30
N THR A 40 -15.32 -3.43 3.47
CA THR A 40 -14.70 -3.85 4.74
C THR A 40 -13.52 -2.96 5.12
N GLY A 41 -12.64 -2.64 4.17
CA GLY A 41 -11.52 -1.74 4.37
C GLY A 41 -11.97 -0.33 4.76
N TYR A 42 -13.02 0.19 4.15
CA TYR A 42 -13.59 1.50 4.50
C TYR A 42 -14.17 1.51 5.92
N VAL A 43 -14.94 0.48 6.29
CA VAL A 43 -15.55 0.38 7.62
C VAL A 43 -14.49 0.26 8.73
N PHE A 44 -13.43 -0.51 8.49
CA PHE A 44 -12.37 -0.75 9.48
C PHE A 44 -11.17 0.20 9.38
N LYS A 45 -11.23 1.25 8.56
CA LYS A 45 -10.11 2.17 8.33
C LYS A 45 -9.50 2.73 9.64
N ASN A 46 -10.34 3.09 10.61
CA ASN A 46 -9.88 3.66 11.88
C ASN A 46 -9.16 2.60 12.74
N LYS A 47 -9.59 1.34 12.67
CA LYS A 47 -8.91 0.24 13.36
C LYS A 47 -7.56 -0.05 12.72
N VAL A 48 -7.50 -0.05 11.39
CA VAL A 48 -6.24 -0.20 10.64
C VAL A 48 -5.28 0.93 11.01
N HIS A 49 -5.76 2.18 11.06
CA HIS A 49 -4.96 3.32 11.50
C HIS A 49 -4.33 3.08 12.88
N GLY A 50 -5.13 2.70 13.89
CA GLY A 50 -4.62 2.43 15.24
C GLY A 50 -3.59 1.29 15.26
N LEU A 51 -3.85 0.18 14.56
CA LEU A 51 -2.90 -0.93 14.46
C LEU A 51 -1.57 -0.54 13.80
N VAL A 52 -1.63 0.30 12.77
CA VAL A 52 -0.44 0.80 12.07
C VAL A 52 0.33 1.77 12.97
N GLU A 53 -0.37 2.67 13.67
CA GLU A 53 0.25 3.58 14.63
C GLU A 53 0.95 2.80 15.76
N ASP A 54 0.27 1.83 16.37
CA ASP A 54 0.84 0.98 17.42
C ASP A 54 2.06 0.18 16.91
N GLY A 55 1.98 -0.35 15.69
CA GLY A 55 3.08 -1.07 15.05
C GLY A 55 4.29 -0.17 14.78
N LEU A 56 4.07 1.06 14.31
CA LEU A 56 5.12 2.06 14.12
C LEU A 56 5.77 2.44 15.46
N TRP A 57 4.98 2.64 16.52
CA TRP A 57 5.50 2.89 17.85
C TRP A 57 6.33 1.73 18.39
N ALA A 58 5.87 0.50 18.19
CA ALA A 58 6.62 -0.69 18.58
C ALA A 58 7.96 -0.78 17.82
N ALA A 59 7.96 -0.49 16.51
CA ALA A 59 9.16 -0.50 15.69
C ALA A 59 10.17 0.59 16.12
N VAL A 60 9.70 1.81 16.37
CA VAL A 60 10.54 2.93 16.82
C VAL A 60 11.11 2.67 18.22
N ARG A 61 10.31 2.18 19.17
CA ARG A 61 10.79 1.85 20.52
C ARG A 61 11.74 0.65 20.55
N GLY A 62 11.53 -0.32 19.65
CA GLY A 62 12.39 -1.48 19.48
C GLY A 62 13.66 -1.22 18.66
N TYR A 63 13.84 -0.01 18.13
CA TYR A 63 14.88 0.30 17.15
C TYR A 63 16.30 -0.06 17.60
N GLU A 64 16.64 0.15 18.89
CA GLU A 64 17.98 -0.15 19.42
C GLU A 64 18.21 -1.64 19.73
N GLY A 65 17.14 -2.45 19.77
CA GLY A 65 17.19 -3.84 20.20
C GLY A 65 17.51 -4.85 19.10
N ASP A 66 17.25 -4.51 17.83
CA ASP A 66 17.41 -5.42 16.70
C ASP A 66 17.84 -4.68 15.42
N ALA A 67 18.99 -5.05 14.87
CA ALA A 67 19.55 -4.44 13.66
C ALA A 67 18.66 -4.61 12.41
N ALA A 68 17.93 -5.73 12.29
CA ALA A 68 17.02 -5.95 11.18
C ALA A 68 15.80 -5.01 11.28
N LEU A 69 15.32 -4.79 12.51
CA LEU A 69 14.27 -3.82 12.78
C LEU A 69 14.76 -2.40 12.50
N SER A 70 15.97 -2.03 12.96
CA SER A 70 16.57 -0.73 12.66
C SER A 70 16.65 -0.48 11.16
N ALA A 71 17.15 -1.45 10.38
CA ALA A 71 17.28 -1.35 8.93
C ALA A 71 15.91 -1.17 8.23
N THR A 72 14.86 -1.81 8.76
CA THR A 72 13.50 -1.67 8.26
C THR A 72 12.94 -0.28 8.53
N VAL A 73 13.07 0.22 9.76
CA VAL A 73 12.66 1.58 10.14
C VAL A 73 13.41 2.63 9.30
N ASP A 74 14.72 2.44 9.13
CA ASP A 74 15.58 3.26 8.29
C ASP A 74 15.13 3.30 6.83
N GLY A 75 14.72 2.15 6.28
CA GLY A 75 14.18 2.06 4.92
C GLY A 75 12.89 2.86 4.79
N ILE A 76 11.95 2.67 5.72
CA ILE A 76 10.67 3.39 5.76
C ILE A 76 10.90 4.91 5.83
N GLN A 77 11.81 5.36 6.70
CA GLN A 77 12.11 6.79 6.88
C GLN A 77 12.67 7.44 5.61
N ARG A 78 13.56 6.74 4.90
CA ARG A 78 14.13 7.24 3.64
C ARG A 78 13.10 7.23 2.52
N GLU A 79 12.35 6.14 2.35
CA GLU A 79 11.40 5.96 1.25
C GLU A 79 10.19 6.88 1.37
N LEU A 80 9.69 7.10 2.58
CA LEU A 80 8.57 8.01 2.85
C LEU A 80 9.02 9.43 3.20
N SER A 81 10.34 9.69 3.26
CA SER A 81 10.91 10.99 3.66
C SER A 81 10.29 11.53 4.96
N CYS A 82 10.29 10.69 5.99
CA CYS A 82 9.66 10.91 7.29
C CYS A 82 10.62 10.62 8.44
N CYS A 83 10.28 11.07 9.65
CA CYS A 83 11.04 10.79 10.87
C CYS A 83 10.10 10.63 12.07
N GLY A 84 10.26 9.56 12.83
CA GLY A 84 9.39 9.23 13.96
C GLY A 84 8.02 8.71 13.52
N VAL A 85 7.07 8.57 14.45
CA VAL A 85 5.73 8.03 14.15
C VAL A 85 4.83 9.16 13.67
N ASN A 86 4.62 10.17 14.51
CA ASN A 86 3.84 11.37 14.26
C ASN A 86 4.73 12.57 13.93
N ASN A 87 5.92 12.65 14.52
CA ASN A 87 6.88 13.74 14.30
C ASN A 87 8.31 13.30 14.65
N TYR A 88 9.33 14.02 14.16
CA TYR A 88 10.74 13.75 14.47
C TYR A 88 11.04 13.83 15.97
N THR A 89 10.25 14.59 16.73
CA THR A 89 10.36 14.72 18.18
C THR A 89 10.03 13.45 18.94
N ASP A 90 9.37 12.47 18.32
CA ASP A 90 9.01 11.21 18.97
C ASP A 90 10.23 10.44 19.48
N TRP A 91 11.38 10.61 18.80
CA TRP A 91 12.67 10.06 19.19
C TRP A 91 13.18 10.56 20.55
N ALA A 92 12.68 11.70 21.03
CA ALA A 92 12.99 12.20 22.37
C ALA A 92 12.54 11.24 23.49
N SER A 93 11.58 10.36 23.20
CA SER A 93 11.07 9.36 24.15
C SER A 93 11.75 7.99 24.03
N VAL A 94 12.74 7.84 23.14
CA VAL A 94 13.31 6.54 22.75
C VAL A 94 14.76 6.43 23.23
N GLY A 95 14.97 5.62 24.27
CA GLY A 95 16.29 5.11 24.68
C GLY A 95 17.43 6.13 24.63
N SER A 96 18.52 5.78 23.92
CA SER A 96 19.70 6.66 23.83
C SER A 96 19.48 7.89 22.95
N PHE A 97 18.51 7.86 22.03
CA PHE A 97 18.18 9.00 21.17
C PHE A 97 17.62 10.18 21.97
N GLY A 98 16.73 9.90 22.92
CA GLY A 98 16.20 10.90 23.85
C GLY A 98 17.26 11.49 24.77
N ALA A 99 18.16 10.65 25.29
CA ALA A 99 19.25 11.12 26.17
C ALA A 99 20.26 12.02 25.44
N ASN A 100 20.50 11.78 24.16
CA ASN A 100 21.50 12.51 23.36
C ASN A 100 20.92 13.63 22.49
N ASP A 101 19.62 13.91 22.60
CA ASP A 101 18.89 14.83 21.72
C ASP A 101 19.20 14.57 20.23
N SER A 102 18.92 13.33 19.81
CA SER A 102 19.31 12.85 18.49
C SER A 102 18.25 12.00 17.81
N VAL A 103 18.40 11.78 16.52
CA VAL A 103 17.57 10.89 15.70
C VAL A 103 18.43 9.90 14.91
N PRO A 104 17.86 8.85 14.32
CA PRO A 104 18.56 8.03 13.34
C PRO A 104 19.06 8.84 12.15
N SER A 105 20.15 8.40 11.53
CA SER A 105 20.74 9.07 10.36
C SER A 105 19.83 9.02 9.12
N SER A 106 18.93 8.03 9.05
CA SER A 106 17.86 7.90 8.05
C SER A 106 16.85 9.04 8.07
N CYS A 107 16.70 9.76 9.20
CA CYS A 107 15.84 10.94 9.29
C CYS A 107 16.40 12.20 8.60
N CYS A 108 17.64 12.17 8.15
CA CYS A 108 18.28 13.34 7.56
C CYS A 108 17.89 13.57 6.10
N ARG A 109 17.62 14.83 5.75
CA ARG A 109 17.25 15.21 4.37
C ARG A 109 18.41 15.09 3.39
N GLN A 110 19.62 15.37 3.87
CA GLN A 110 20.83 15.33 3.08
C GLN A 110 21.84 14.38 3.75
N PRO A 111 22.46 13.47 2.99
CA PRO A 111 23.53 12.62 3.51
C PRO A 111 24.78 13.48 3.78
N GLY A 112 25.14 13.62 5.07
CA GLY A 112 26.30 14.41 5.52
C GLY A 112 26.27 14.58 7.04
N ALA A 113 27.42 14.44 7.71
CA ALA A 113 27.49 14.19 9.15
C ALA A 113 26.93 15.33 10.01
N SER A 114 26.24 14.94 11.09
CA SER A 114 25.67 15.73 12.21
C SER A 114 24.34 16.48 11.99
N CYS A 115 23.53 16.09 11.00
CA CYS A 115 22.10 16.46 10.94
C CYS A 115 21.26 15.80 12.05
N ASN A 116 21.75 14.69 12.58
CA ASN A 116 21.07 13.80 13.51
C ASN A 116 21.22 14.21 14.98
N LEU A 117 22.19 15.08 15.30
CA LEU A 117 22.37 15.67 16.63
C LEU A 117 21.66 17.01 16.66
N ARG A 118 20.89 17.29 17.73
CA ARG A 118 20.06 18.51 17.85
C ARG A 118 19.17 18.70 16.62
N PRO A 119 18.27 17.75 16.34
CA PRO A 119 17.47 17.73 15.12
C PRO A 119 16.58 18.99 15.03
N THR A 120 16.59 19.63 13.86
CA THR A 120 15.71 20.77 13.56
C THR A 120 14.86 20.47 12.33
N PRO A 121 13.68 21.10 12.17
CA PRO A 121 12.83 20.87 10.99
C PRO A 121 13.51 21.23 9.66
N ALA A 122 14.62 21.97 9.68
CA ALA A 122 15.43 22.30 8.51
C ALA A 122 16.39 21.17 8.11
N THR A 123 16.93 20.42 9.08
CA THR A 123 17.95 19.38 8.83
C THR A 123 17.35 17.98 8.66
N VAL A 124 16.23 17.70 9.33
CA VAL A 124 15.56 16.39 9.32
C VAL A 124 14.19 16.44 8.64
N PHE A 125 13.64 15.27 8.33
CA PHE A 125 12.25 15.16 7.90
C PHE A 125 11.33 15.51 9.07
N ALA A 126 10.61 16.63 8.97
CA ALA A 126 9.78 17.13 10.06
C ALA A 126 8.46 16.34 10.24
N LYS A 127 8.02 15.61 9.21
CA LYS A 127 6.77 14.83 9.24
C LYS A 127 7.02 13.43 9.79
N GLY A 128 6.09 12.93 10.60
CA GLY A 128 6.07 11.54 11.02
C GLY A 128 5.78 10.56 9.89
N CYS A 129 6.14 9.30 10.10
CA CYS A 129 5.92 8.25 9.12
C CYS A 129 4.46 7.81 9.00
N LEU A 130 3.65 7.92 10.05
CA LEU A 130 2.22 7.65 9.99
C LEU A 130 1.49 8.58 9.00
N PRO A 131 1.54 9.92 9.14
CA PRO A 131 0.87 10.81 8.18
C PRO A 131 1.50 10.77 6.78
N SER A 132 2.80 10.50 6.66
CA SER A 132 3.45 10.32 5.35
C SER A 132 3.01 9.03 4.66
N LEU A 133 2.83 7.94 5.42
CA LEU A 133 2.29 6.68 4.92
C LEU A 133 0.85 6.85 4.45
N GLU A 134 0.00 7.52 5.23
CA GLU A 134 -1.38 7.82 4.82
C GLU A 134 -1.43 8.62 3.51
N ALA A 135 -0.59 9.66 3.39
CA ALA A 135 -0.50 10.45 2.16
C ALA A 135 0.05 9.64 0.97
N TRP A 136 0.98 8.72 1.22
CA TRP A 136 1.49 7.82 0.20
C TRP A 136 0.40 6.83 -0.25
N VAL A 137 -0.29 6.17 0.68
CA VAL A 137 -1.40 5.26 0.39
C VAL A 137 -2.51 6.00 -0.37
N GLY A 138 -2.92 7.18 0.10
CA GLY A 138 -3.96 7.97 -0.53
C GLY A 138 -3.67 8.38 -1.98
N ARG A 139 -2.39 8.62 -2.34
CA ARG A 139 -2.02 8.93 -3.73
C ARG A 139 -1.95 7.69 -4.62
N ASN A 140 -1.41 6.59 -4.10
CA ASN A 140 -1.23 5.37 -4.87
C ASN A 140 -2.54 4.57 -5.03
N VAL A 141 -3.44 4.62 -4.05
CA VAL A 141 -4.73 3.93 -4.13
C VAL A 141 -5.62 4.49 -5.23
N VAL A 142 -5.45 5.77 -5.61
CA VAL A 142 -6.18 6.38 -6.73
C VAL A 142 -5.88 5.68 -8.06
N VAL A 143 -4.63 5.26 -8.27
CA VAL A 143 -4.23 4.53 -9.49
C VAL A 143 -4.89 3.16 -9.53
N LEU A 144 -4.90 2.44 -8.40
CA LEU A 144 -5.57 1.15 -8.28
C LEU A 144 -7.09 1.27 -8.49
N ALA A 145 -7.70 2.30 -7.88
CA ALA A 145 -9.13 2.57 -8.06
C ALA A 145 -9.47 2.88 -9.53
N ALA A 146 -8.62 3.63 -10.24
CA ALA A 146 -8.81 3.91 -11.67
C ALA A 146 -8.74 2.62 -12.53
N MET A 147 -7.81 1.72 -12.22
CA MET A 147 -7.74 0.41 -12.91
C MET A 147 -8.98 -0.43 -12.62
N ALA A 148 -9.42 -0.53 -11.36
CA ALA A 148 -10.61 -1.27 -10.96
C ALA A 148 -11.88 -0.72 -11.62
N LEU A 149 -12.05 0.61 -11.70
CA LEU A 149 -13.15 1.24 -12.41
C LEU A 149 -13.12 0.95 -13.92
N GLY A 150 -11.93 0.90 -14.51
CA GLY A 150 -11.75 0.50 -15.91
C GLY A 150 -12.24 -0.92 -16.17
N VAL A 151 -11.81 -1.87 -15.33
CA VAL A 151 -12.27 -3.27 -15.39
C VAL A 151 -13.79 -3.36 -15.20
N ALA A 152 -14.32 -2.70 -14.17
CA ALA A 152 -15.75 -2.68 -13.89
C ALA A 152 -16.57 -2.14 -15.07
N PHE A 153 -16.09 -1.10 -15.79
CA PHE A 153 -16.76 -0.59 -16.99
C PHE A 153 -16.82 -1.64 -18.11
N PHE A 154 -15.75 -2.41 -18.32
CA PHE A 154 -15.74 -3.47 -19.34
C PHE A 154 -16.56 -4.69 -18.93
N GLU A 155 -16.58 -5.03 -17.65
CA GLU A 155 -17.40 -6.13 -17.12
C GLU A 155 -18.90 -5.80 -17.13
N VAL A 156 -19.26 -4.55 -16.85
CA VAL A 156 -20.66 -4.08 -16.84
C VAL A 156 -21.20 -3.84 -18.24
N ARG A 157 -20.35 -3.66 -19.26
CA ARG A 157 -20.80 -3.60 -20.66
C ARG A 157 -21.19 -5.01 -21.17
N ASP A 158 -22.38 -5.46 -20.81
CA ASP A 158 -23.05 -6.61 -21.44
C ASP A 158 -23.22 -6.31 -22.96
N PRO A 159 -22.82 -7.21 -23.88
CA PRO A 159 -23.03 -7.07 -25.32
C PRO A 159 -24.51 -7.01 -25.76
N ARG A 160 -25.48 -7.03 -24.85
CA ARG A 160 -26.91 -6.95 -25.15
C ARG A 160 -27.49 -5.53 -25.28
N ASP A 161 -26.70 -4.47 -25.08
CA ASP A 161 -27.15 -3.08 -25.23
C ASP A 161 -26.67 -2.42 -26.56
N GLY A 162 -26.91 -3.09 -27.69
CA GLY A 162 -26.67 -2.56 -29.03
C GLY A 162 -27.32 -3.37 -30.13
#